data_AF-W1ITS6-F1
#
_entry.id   AF-W1ITS6-F1
#
_cell.length_a   1.000
_cell.length_b   1.000
_cell.length_c   1.000
_cell.angle_alpha   90.00
_cell.angle_beta   90.00
_cell.angle_gamma   90.00
#
_symmetry.space_group_name_H-M   'P 1'
#
loop_
_entity.id
_entity.type
_entity.pdbx_description
1 polymer ?
#
loop_
_entity_poly.entity_id
_entity_poly.type
_entity_poly.pdbx_seq_one_letter_code
_entity_poly.pdbx_strand_id
1 'polypeptide(L)'
;MSQDHVHILVNIPPTLSPSEIMRRLKGRTESKLFEEFAHLKKRYWGQHFWGRGYFCATVGQLTEEMIEAYLAHHFEPNPNDNFRMDDWRIVQPMRIRLGFD
;
A
#
# COMPACT_ATOMS: atom_id res chain seq x y z
N MET A 1 7.65 -11.79 12.85
CA MET A 1 6.26 -11.84 12.33
C MET A 1 5.36 -11.90 13.54
N SER A 2 4.42 -10.97 13.68
CA SER A 2 3.45 -11.08 14.77
C SER A 2 2.41 -12.13 14.43
N GLN A 3 1.85 -12.79 15.44
CA GLN A 3 0.89 -13.88 15.24
C GLN A 3 -0.52 -13.40 14.83
N ASP A 4 -0.80 -12.11 15.01
CA ASP A 4 -2.12 -11.49 14.87
C ASP A 4 -2.22 -10.52 13.67
N HIS A 5 -1.14 -10.34 12.89
CA HIS A 5 -1.15 -9.43 11.75
C HIS A 5 -0.06 -9.72 10.70
N VAL A 6 -0.34 -9.32 9.45
CA VAL A 6 0.59 -9.42 8.31
C VAL A 6 1.08 -8.03 7.91
N HIS A 7 2.39 -7.91 7.61
CA HIS A 7 3.00 -6.73 6.98
C HIS A 7 3.36 -7.06 5.54
N ILE A 8 2.97 -6.19 4.61
CA ILE A 8 3.26 -6.36 3.18
C ILE A 8 3.85 -5.05 2.66
N LEU A 9 4.94 -5.16 1.90
CA LEU A 9 5.46 -4.07 1.09
C LEU A 9 5.01 -4.29 -0.35
N VAL A 10 4.33 -3.29 -0.92
CA VAL A 10 3.74 -3.38 -2.25
C VAL A 10 4.08 -2.17 -3.08
N ASN A 11 4.47 -2.41 -4.34
CA ASN A 11 4.56 -1.37 -5.35
C ASN A 11 3.24 -1.33 -6.12
N ILE A 12 2.63 -0.15 -6.21
CA ILE A 12 1.25 0.01 -6.64
C ILE A 12 1.13 1.18 -7.61
N PRO A 13 0.35 1.03 -8.70
CA PRO A 13 0.04 2.15 -9.57
C PRO A 13 -0.62 3.30 -8.80
N PRO A 14 -0.22 4.56 -9.05
CA PRO A 14 -0.78 5.73 -8.35
C PRO A 14 -2.26 5.96 -8.68
N THR A 15 -2.79 5.32 -9.72
CA THR A 15 -4.20 5.38 -10.11
C THR A 15 -5.12 4.57 -9.19
N LEU A 16 -4.57 3.71 -8.34
CA LEU A 16 -5.34 2.88 -7.41
C LEU A 16 -5.26 3.45 -6.00
N SER A 17 -6.42 3.69 -5.38
CA SER A 17 -6.47 4.14 -3.99
C SER A 17 -6.07 3.01 -3.03
N PRO A 18 -5.44 3.32 -1.88
CA PRO A 18 -5.11 2.35 -0.82
C PRO A 18 -6.30 1.45 -0.45
N SER A 19 -7.49 2.03 -0.32
CA SER A 19 -8.71 1.30 0.02
C SER A 19 -9.11 0.26 -1.02
N GLU A 20 -8.95 0.56 -2.30
CA GLU A 20 -9.27 -0.37 -3.39
C GLU A 20 -8.30 -1.55 -3.41
N ILE A 21 -7.02 -1.31 -3.15
CA ILE A 21 -6.02 -2.38 -3.03
C ILE A 21 -6.36 -3.26 -1.85
N MET A 22 -6.70 -2.67 -0.69
CA MET A 22 -7.02 -3.43 0.51
C MET A 22 -8.26 -4.28 0.36
N ARG A 23 -9.29 -3.75 -0.31
CA ARG A 23 -10.49 -4.51 -0.66
C ARG A 23 -10.13 -5.76 -1.47
N ARG A 24 -9.31 -5.59 -2.51
CA ARG A 24 -8.88 -6.71 -3.38
C ARG A 24 -8.00 -7.71 -2.62
N LEU A 25 -7.04 -7.23 -1.85
CA LEU A 25 -6.06 -8.06 -1.17
C LEU A 25 -6.70 -8.88 -0.05
N LYS A 26 -7.47 -8.23 0.84
CA LYS A 26 -8.20 -8.94 1.91
C LYS A 26 -9.16 -9.96 1.33
N GLY A 27 -10.04 -9.54 0.41
CA GLY A 27 -11.07 -10.44 -0.13
C GLY A 27 -10.51 -11.63 -0.91
N ARG A 28 -9.47 -11.43 -1.75
CA ARG A 28 -8.87 -12.55 -2.50
C ARG A 28 -8.10 -13.52 -1.61
N THR A 29 -7.36 -13.02 -0.63
CA THR A 29 -6.59 -13.88 0.27
C THR A 29 -7.51 -14.64 1.23
N GLU A 30 -8.53 -13.99 1.77
CA GLU A 30 -9.57 -14.62 2.58
C GLU A 30 -10.28 -15.76 1.83
N SER A 31 -10.71 -15.49 0.59
CA SER A 31 -11.36 -16.51 -0.25
C SER A 31 -10.47 -17.73 -0.43
N LYS A 32 -9.20 -17.52 -0.81
CA LYS A 32 -8.23 -18.60 -1.00
C LYS A 32 -7.94 -19.36 0.30
N LEU A 33 -7.80 -18.67 1.43
CA LEU A 33 -7.55 -19.30 2.72
C LEU A 33 -8.71 -20.21 3.13
N PHE A 34 -9.96 -19.79 2.88
CA PHE A 34 -11.13 -20.62 3.16
C PHE A 34 -11.29 -21.81 2.19
N GLU A 35 -10.81 -21.69 0.96
CA GLU A 35 -10.73 -22.81 0.01
C GLU A 35 -9.68 -23.83 0.43
N GLU A 36 -8.48 -23.38 0.79
CA GLU A 36 -7.33 -24.24 1.12
C GLU A 36 -7.44 -24.86 2.52
N PHE A 37 -7.98 -24.11 3.49
CA PHE A 37 -8.02 -24.49 4.90
C PHE A 37 -9.46 -24.54 5.40
N ALA A 38 -10.18 -25.63 5.07
CA ALA A 38 -11.59 -25.80 5.45
C ALA A 38 -11.86 -25.69 6.97
N HIS A 39 -10.86 -25.97 7.82
CA HIS A 39 -10.97 -25.80 9.26
C HIS A 39 -11.12 -24.33 9.69
N LEU A 40 -10.61 -23.37 8.91
CA LEU A 40 -10.77 -21.94 9.19
C LEU A 40 -12.22 -21.49 9.11
N LYS A 41 -13.04 -22.10 8.23
CA LYS A 41 -14.48 -21.82 8.14
C LYS A 41 -15.22 -22.15 9.44
N LYS A 42 -14.73 -23.12 10.21
CA LYS A 42 -15.29 -23.48 11.52
C LYS A 42 -14.88 -22.51 12.61
N ARG A 43 -13.67 -21.95 12.52
CA ARG A 43 -13.12 -20.99 13.49
C ARG A 43 -13.70 -19.58 13.29
N TYR A 44 -13.82 -19.14 12.04
CA TYR A 44 -14.32 -17.82 11.65
C TYR A 44 -15.75 -17.94 11.14
N TRP A 45 -16.70 -18.07 12.06
CA TRP A 45 -18.12 -18.08 11.74
C TRP A 45 -18.51 -16.75 11.06
N GLY A 46 -19.18 -16.81 9.91
CA GLY A 46 -19.44 -15.62 9.07
C GLY A 46 -18.41 -15.36 7.97
N GLN A 47 -17.35 -16.17 7.87
CA GLN A 47 -16.32 -16.06 6.82
C GLN A 47 -15.64 -14.68 6.79
N HIS A 48 -15.35 -14.12 7.97
CA HIS A 48 -14.51 -12.94 8.13
C HIS A 48 -13.17 -13.36 8.75
N PHE A 49 -12.12 -13.30 7.95
CA PHE A 49 -10.76 -13.67 8.35
C PHE A 49 -9.92 -12.44 8.74
N TRP A 50 -10.10 -11.33 8.01
CA TRP A 50 -9.36 -10.09 8.24
C TRP A 50 -10.15 -9.09 9.06
N GLY A 51 -9.47 -8.45 10.01
CA GLY A 51 -9.97 -7.28 10.70
C GLY A 51 -10.49 -6.22 9.75
N ARG A 52 -11.57 -5.53 10.13
CA ARG A 52 -12.16 -4.44 9.31
C ARG A 52 -11.13 -3.37 8.95
N GLY A 53 -10.26 -3.00 9.89
CA GLY A 53 -9.23 -1.98 9.73
C GLY A 53 -7.99 -2.46 8.98
N TYR A 54 -7.22 -1.50 8.45
CA TYR A 54 -5.87 -1.72 7.96
C TYR A 54 -5.04 -0.46 8.22
N PHE A 55 -3.73 -0.60 8.27
CA PHE A 55 -2.81 0.53 8.30
C PHE A 55 -2.01 0.57 7.00
N CYS A 56 -1.81 1.76 6.45
CA CYS A 56 -1.05 1.97 5.23
C CYS A 56 -0.18 3.21 5.40
N ALA A 57 1.09 3.10 5.03
CA ALA A 57 2.04 4.20 5.00
C ALA A 57 2.90 4.09 3.75
N THR A 58 3.23 5.22 3.13
CA THR A 58 4.27 5.26 2.12
C THR A 58 5.63 4.95 2.76
N VAL A 59 6.48 4.24 2.03
CA VAL A 59 7.85 3.94 2.40
C VAL A 59 8.74 4.22 1.20
N GLY A 60 9.87 4.84 1.44
CA GLY A 60 10.84 5.17 0.42
C GLY A 60 11.44 6.54 0.66
N GLN A 61 12.73 6.65 0.37
CA GLN A 61 13.42 7.92 0.29
C GLN A 61 13.40 8.33 -1.17
N LEU A 62 12.79 9.47 -1.49
CA LEU A 62 13.20 10.15 -2.70
C LEU A 62 14.35 11.06 -2.34
N THR A 63 15.36 11.00 -3.16
CA THR A 63 16.53 11.85 -3.04
C THR A 63 16.36 13.06 -3.96
N GLU A 64 17.08 14.13 -3.66
CA GLU A 64 17.05 15.35 -4.48
C GLU A 64 17.48 15.04 -5.92
N GLU A 65 18.48 14.17 -6.09
CA GLU A 65 19.01 13.77 -7.40
C GLU A 65 17.95 13.05 -8.26
N MET A 66 17.06 12.26 -7.64
CA MET A 66 15.97 11.60 -8.37
C MET A 66 14.93 12.61 -8.89
N ILE A 67 14.69 13.68 -8.14
CA ILE A 67 13.75 14.75 -8.52
C ILE A 67 14.36 15.59 -9.63
N GLU A 68 15.61 16.02 -9.46
CA GLU A 68 16.35 16.80 -10.46
C GLU A 68 16.42 16.05 -11.79
N ALA A 69 16.76 14.76 -11.76
CA ALA A 69 16.79 13.93 -12.96
C ALA A 69 15.41 13.82 -13.64
N TYR A 70 14.33 13.70 -12.87
CA TYR A 70 12.96 13.69 -13.41
C TYR A 70 12.59 15.03 -14.05
N LEU A 71 12.87 16.15 -13.38
CA LEU A 71 12.57 17.48 -13.88
C LEU A 71 13.35 17.81 -15.14
N ALA A 72 14.67 17.55 -15.15
CA ALA A 72 15.52 17.76 -16.31
C ALA A 72 15.09 16.93 -17.54
N HIS A 73 14.49 15.77 -17.30
CA HIS A 73 14.00 14.90 -18.39
C HIS A 73 12.62 15.31 -18.94
N HIS A 74 11.77 15.94 -18.11
CA HIS A 74 10.36 16.17 -18.44
C HIS A 74 9.95 17.64 -18.59
N PHE A 75 10.78 18.59 -18.15
CA PHE A 75 10.45 20.02 -18.16
C PHE A 75 11.65 20.87 -18.60
N GLU A 76 11.37 22.00 -19.25
CA GLU A 76 12.36 23.07 -19.40
C GLU A 76 12.44 23.87 -18.10
N PRO A 77 13.64 24.21 -17.61
CA PRO A 77 13.80 24.95 -16.35
C PRO A 77 13.15 26.34 -16.46
N ASN A 78 12.16 26.60 -15.60
CA ASN A 78 11.48 27.89 -15.51
C ASN A 78 12.08 28.73 -14.35
N PRO A 79 12.67 29.90 -14.61
CA PRO A 79 13.29 30.75 -13.58
C PRO A 79 12.33 31.29 -12.52
N ASN A 80 11.02 31.29 -12.80
CA ASN A 80 9.99 31.82 -11.90
C ASN A 80 9.30 30.74 -11.06
N ASP A 81 9.78 29.49 -11.10
CA ASP A 81 9.19 28.42 -10.33
C ASP A 81 9.64 28.50 -8.85
N ASN A 82 8.67 28.66 -7.95
CA ASN A 82 8.88 28.69 -6.50
C ASN A 82 8.62 27.31 -5.86
N PHE A 83 8.73 26.24 -6.66
CA PHE A 83 8.52 24.87 -6.22
C PHE A 83 9.38 24.51 -4.99
N ARG A 84 8.76 23.87 -3.98
CA ARG A 84 9.45 23.41 -2.76
C ARG A 84 9.43 21.90 -2.67
N MET A 85 10.57 21.32 -2.29
CA MET A 85 10.75 19.87 -2.19
C MET A 85 9.85 19.18 -1.15
N ASP A 86 9.16 19.92 -0.27
CA ASP A 86 8.20 19.33 0.67
C ASP A 86 6.90 18.87 -0.03
N ASP A 87 6.63 19.34 -1.24
CA ASP A 87 5.34 19.18 -1.92
C ASP A 87 5.18 17.82 -2.65
N TRP A 88 6.28 17.09 -2.92
CA TRP A 88 6.25 15.91 -3.78
C TRP A 88 6.06 14.56 -3.05
N ARG A 89 6.08 14.50 -1.70
CA ARG A 89 6.21 13.27 -0.85
C ARG A 89 5.20 12.11 -1.08
N ILE A 90 4.33 12.18 -2.08
CA ILE A 90 3.15 11.32 -2.27
C ILE A 90 3.40 10.11 -3.21
N VAL A 91 4.53 10.03 -3.92
CA VAL A 91 4.79 8.96 -4.92
C VAL A 91 5.80 7.89 -4.45
N GLN A 92 5.45 7.12 -3.42
CA GLN A 92 6.35 6.12 -2.82
C GLN A 92 5.63 4.77 -2.58
N PRO A 93 6.33 3.62 -2.66
CA PRO A 93 5.74 2.31 -2.42
C PRO A 93 5.09 2.25 -1.03
N MET A 94 4.03 1.46 -0.87
CA MET A 94 3.26 1.47 0.37
C MET A 94 3.55 0.23 1.23
N ARG A 95 3.81 0.46 2.51
CA ARG A 95 3.78 -0.56 3.56
C ARG A 95 2.37 -0.64 4.12
N ILE A 96 1.84 -1.85 4.14
CA ILE A 96 0.49 -2.14 4.59
C ILE A 96 0.55 -3.14 5.74
N ARG A 97 -0.23 -2.90 6.80
CA ARG A 97 -0.45 -3.83 7.91
C ARG A 97 -1.91 -4.23 7.99
N LEU A 98 -2.12 -5.52 8.15
CA LEU A 98 -3.41 -6.21 8.18
C LEU A 98 -3.56 -6.95 9.51
N GLY A 99 -4.60 -6.66 10.29
CA GLY A 99 -4.95 -7.47 11.47
C GLY A 99 -5.93 -8.60 11.10
N PHE A 100 -5.93 -9.69 11.87
CA PHE A 100 -6.99 -10.70 11.82
C PHE A 100 -8.15 -10.32 12.76
N ASP A 101 -9.35 -10.86 12.51
CA ASP A 101 -10.50 -10.78 13.44
C ASP A 101 -10.41 -11.80 14.58
#